data_AF-A0A8H7RE61-F1
#
_entry.id   AF-A0A8H7RE61-F1
#
_cell.length_a   1.000
_cell.length_b   1.000
_cell.length_c   1.000
_cell.angle_alpha   90.00
_cell.angle_beta   90.00
_cell.angle_gamma   90.00
#
_symmetry.space_group_name_H-M   'P 1'
#
loop_
_entity.id
_entity.type
_entity.pdbx_description
1 polymer ?
#
loop_
_entity_poly.entity_id
_entity_poly.type
_entity_poly.pdbx_seq_one_letter_code
_entity_poly.pdbx_strand_id
1 'polypeptide(L)'
;MLVNATMHWVRSSLAPSAAAWSCFWTLSLTFVQRTVPLWLLHQKVNTRPQMSIYNSELYQVNCLFCRQDSETIPHFFFFCPIKSFFWTQLIDEFFWSGTTIQDIQAALTTLNFERISVKPFCPYAPTVILIIAISEL
;
A
#
# COMPACT_ATOMS: atom_id res chain seq x y z
N MET A 1 29.98 -32.30 2.54
CA MET A 1 29.20 -31.69 1.47
C MET A 1 27.92 -31.14 2.09
N LEU A 2 27.89 -29.84 2.39
CA LEU A 2 26.73 -29.17 2.98
C LEU A 2 26.49 -27.92 2.14
N VAL A 3 25.42 -27.94 1.35
CA VAL A 3 24.96 -26.76 0.61
C VAL A 3 24.21 -25.91 1.61
N ASN A 4 24.86 -24.88 2.15
CA ASN A 4 24.16 -23.84 2.89
C ASN A 4 23.32 -23.05 1.88
N ALA A 5 22.03 -23.38 1.83
CA ALA A 5 21.03 -22.54 1.19
C ALA A 5 20.86 -21.28 2.03
N THR A 6 21.73 -20.29 1.82
CA THR A 6 21.44 -18.92 2.25
C THR A 6 20.23 -18.44 1.44
N MET A 7 19.07 -18.43 2.10
CA MET A 7 17.90 -17.68 1.67
C MET A 7 18.31 -16.24 1.40
N HIS A 8 18.60 -15.94 0.14
CA HIS A 8 18.59 -14.58 -0.34
C HIS A 8 17.14 -14.12 -0.26
N TRP A 9 16.84 -13.31 0.75
CA TRP A 9 15.71 -12.40 0.68
C TRP A 9 15.98 -11.46 -0.49
N VAL A 10 15.56 -11.85 -1.69
CA VAL A 10 15.42 -10.93 -2.79
C VAL A 10 14.31 -9.97 -2.36
N ARG A 11 14.67 -8.89 -1.65
CA ARG A 11 13.85 -7.70 -1.54
C ARG A 11 13.81 -7.07 -2.94
N SER A 12 13.03 -7.67 -3.84
CA SER A 12 12.55 -7.00 -5.04
C SER A 12 11.39 -6.08 -4.65
N SER A 13 11.61 -5.16 -3.72
CA SER A 13 10.91 -3.89 -3.84
C SER A 13 11.63 -3.18 -4.97
N LEU A 14 11.20 -3.40 -6.22
CA LEU A 14 11.67 -2.62 -7.35
C LEU A 14 11.41 -1.16 -7.01
N ALA A 15 12.45 -0.42 -6.65
CA ALA A 15 12.33 1.00 -6.38
C ALA A 15 11.67 1.68 -7.59
N PRO A 16 10.82 2.69 -7.39
CA PRO A 16 10.17 3.34 -8.52
C PRO A 16 11.19 3.88 -9.52
N SER A 17 10.93 3.64 -10.81
CA SER A 17 11.81 4.11 -11.89
C SER A 17 11.74 5.64 -12.02
N ALA A 18 12.74 6.25 -12.69
CA ALA A 18 12.71 7.68 -12.99
C ALA A 18 11.45 8.09 -13.79
N ALA A 19 11.01 7.23 -14.70
CA ALA A 19 9.77 7.45 -15.47
C ALA A 19 8.53 7.39 -14.57
N ALA A 20 8.46 6.42 -13.65
CA ALA A 20 7.36 6.30 -12.70
C ALA A 20 7.28 7.50 -11.76
N TRP A 21 8.43 7.99 -11.28
CA TRP A 21 8.51 9.24 -10.52
C TRP A 21 8.03 10.43 -11.33
N SER A 22 8.52 10.58 -12.56
CA SER A 22 8.10 11.67 -13.44
C SER A 22 6.57 11.67 -13.63
N CYS A 23 5.99 10.51 -13.94
CA CYS A 23 4.54 10.34 -14.05
C CYS A 23 3.81 10.72 -12.75
N PHE A 24 4.28 10.26 -11.59
CA PHE A 24 3.67 10.60 -10.31
C PHE A 24 3.65 12.11 -10.04
N TRP A 25 4.72 12.82 -10.41
CA TRP A 25 4.82 14.28 -10.21
C TRP A 25 3.97 15.10 -11.18
N THR A 26 3.56 14.56 -12.32
CA THR A 26 2.64 15.25 -13.26
C THR A 26 1.17 15.13 -12.85
N LEU A 27 0.84 14.26 -11.90
CA LEU A 27 -0.53 14.10 -11.42
C LEU A 27 -1.00 15.34 -10.64
N SER A 28 -2.20 15.81 -10.96
CA SER A 28 -2.89 16.90 -10.26
C SER A 28 -3.47 16.41 -8.93
N LEU A 29 -2.58 16.17 -7.96
CA LEU A 29 -2.91 15.68 -6.62
C LEU A 29 -2.90 16.81 -5.59
N THR A 30 -3.77 16.71 -4.60
CA THR A 30 -3.69 17.55 -3.39
C THR A 30 -2.47 17.18 -2.55
N PHE A 31 -2.13 18.04 -1.59
CA PHE A 31 -1.02 17.79 -0.65
C PHE A 31 -1.19 16.46 0.10
N VAL A 32 -2.39 16.20 0.63
CA VAL A 32 -2.70 14.96 1.36
C VAL A 32 -2.53 13.74 0.44
N GLN A 33 -3.11 13.82 -0.76
CA GLN A 33 -3.06 12.73 -1.74
C GLN A 33 -1.65 12.35 -2.19
N ARG A 34 -0.74 13.32 -2.18
CA ARG A 34 0.66 13.08 -2.50
C ARG A 34 1.45 12.54 -1.30
N THR A 35 1.09 12.99 -0.10
CA THR A 35 1.86 12.71 1.13
C THR A 35 1.73 11.26 1.55
N VAL A 36 0.53 10.69 1.48
CA VAL A 36 0.29 9.30 1.93
C VAL A 36 1.08 8.27 1.08
N PRO A 37 1.03 8.31 -0.28
CA PRO A 37 1.90 7.47 -1.10
C PRO A 37 3.39 7.65 -0.81
N LEU A 38 3.85 8.90 -0.59
CA LEU A 38 5.25 9.16 -0.24
C LEU A 38 5.65 8.51 1.09
N TRP A 39 4.80 8.61 2.12
CA TRP A 39 5.05 7.94 3.39
C TRP A 39 5.08 6.43 3.24
N LEU A 40 4.16 5.86 2.46
CA LEU A 40 4.12 4.43 2.16
C LEU A 40 5.41 3.98 1.45
N LEU A 41 5.81 4.67 0.38
CA LEU A 41 7.01 4.38 -0.42
C LEU A 41 8.29 4.44 0.41
N HIS A 42 8.42 5.45 1.26
CA HIS A 42 9.60 5.65 2.09
C HIS A 42 9.52 4.94 3.45
N GLN A 43 8.47 4.15 3.70
CA GLN A 43 8.22 3.48 4.98
C GLN A 43 8.28 4.43 6.19
N LYS A 44 7.78 5.66 6.01
CA LYS A 44 7.74 6.73 7.02
C LYS A 44 6.40 6.82 7.75
N VAL A 45 5.54 5.82 7.59
CA VAL A 45 4.26 5.76 8.30
C VAL A 45 4.54 5.31 9.72
N ASN A 46 4.18 6.15 10.68
CA ASN A 46 4.30 5.82 12.09
C ASN A 46 3.33 4.69 12.40
N THR A 47 3.84 3.49 12.64
CA THR A 47 3.02 2.38 13.10
C THR A 47 2.94 2.34 14.62
N ARG A 48 1.89 1.75 15.16
CA ARG A 48 1.75 1.61 16.62
C ARG A 48 2.92 0.90 17.32
N PRO A 49 3.55 -0.15 16.76
CA PRO A 49 4.80 -0.67 17.30
C PRO A 49 5.89 0.39 17.43
N GLN A 50 6.07 1.27 16.44
CA GLN A 50 7.04 2.37 16.53
C GLN A 50 6.65 3.36 17.63
N MET A 51 5.36 3.68 17.75
CA MET A 51 4.87 4.60 18.80
C MET A 51 5.01 4.00 20.22
N SER A 52 4.84 2.68 20.35
CA SER A 52 4.96 1.95 21.63
C SER A 52 6.36 2.03 22.24
N ILE A 53 7.39 2.26 21.42
CA ILE A 53 8.76 2.50 21.88
C ILE A 53 8.83 3.79 22.70
N TYR A 54 8.04 4.81 22.34
CA TYR A 54 8.05 6.11 23.03
C TYR A 54 7.14 6.12 24.26
N ASN A 55 5.98 5.47 24.21
CA ASN A 55 5.07 5.33 25.33
C ASN A 55 4.21 4.06 25.19
N SER A 56 4.59 3.00 25.91
CA SER A 56 3.93 1.69 25.84
C SER A 56 2.56 1.64 26.51
N GLU A 57 2.27 2.56 27.43
CA GLU A 57 0.96 2.64 28.11
C GLU A 57 -0.10 3.24 27.18
N LEU A 58 0.29 4.21 26.34
CA LEU A 58 -0.59 4.85 25.36
C LEU A 58 -0.69 4.06 24.05
N TYR A 59 0.42 3.46 23.61
CA TYR A 59 0.53 2.82 22.30
C TYR A 59 0.79 1.33 22.44
N GLN A 60 -0.22 0.53 22.09
CA GLN A 60 -0.13 -0.93 22.02
C GLN A 60 0.31 -1.37 20.62
N VAL A 61 1.11 -2.44 20.55
CA VAL A 61 1.65 -3.00 19.29
C VAL A 61 0.54 -3.45 18.31
N ASN A 62 -0.60 -3.89 18.83
CA ASN A 62 -1.72 -4.35 18.02
C ASN A 62 -2.33 -3.21 17.20
N CYS A 63 -2.78 -3.54 16.00
CA CYS A 63 -3.49 -2.67 15.08
C CYS A 63 -4.69 -2.00 15.76
N LEU A 64 -4.83 -0.69 15.55
CA LEU A 64 -5.94 0.08 16.15
C LEU A 64 -7.31 -0.44 15.74
N PHE A 65 -7.42 -0.92 14.50
CA PHE A 65 -8.67 -1.28 13.86
C PHE A 65 -9.12 -2.70 14.23
N CYS A 66 -8.26 -3.71 14.03
CA CYS A 66 -8.64 -5.10 14.29
C CYS A 66 -8.29 -5.59 15.70
N ARG A 67 -7.34 -4.93 16.39
CA ARG A 67 -6.82 -5.28 17.72
C ARG A 67 -6.22 -6.69 17.84
N GLN A 68 -6.05 -7.41 16.74
CA GLN A 68 -5.56 -8.79 16.74
C GLN A 68 -4.09 -8.86 16.36
N ASP A 69 -3.73 -8.39 15.16
CA ASP A 69 -2.37 -8.45 14.65
C ASP A 69 -1.53 -7.22 15.03
N SER A 70 -0.21 -7.37 14.98
CA SER A 70 0.73 -6.26 15.09
C SER A 70 0.56 -5.29 13.92
N GLU A 71 0.54 -3.99 14.20
CA GLU A 71 0.38 -2.97 13.17
C GLU A 71 1.66 -2.78 12.35
N THR A 72 1.75 -3.47 11.22
CA THR A 72 2.77 -3.20 10.20
C THR A 72 2.21 -2.25 9.14
N ILE A 73 3.06 -1.57 8.38
CA ILE A 73 2.60 -0.70 7.27
C ILE A 73 1.70 -1.49 6.28
N PRO A 74 2.07 -2.70 5.82
CA PRO A 74 1.19 -3.47 4.95
C PRO A 74 -0.14 -3.84 5.63
N HIS A 75 -0.14 -4.18 6.91
CA HIS A 75 -1.37 -4.47 7.64
C HIS A 75 -2.26 -3.22 7.77
N PHE A 76 -1.68 -2.09 8.15
CA PHE A 76 -2.39 -0.83 8.36
C PHE A 76 -3.09 -0.33 7.10
N PHE A 77 -2.44 -0.41 5.93
CA PHE A 77 -3.06 0.04 4.68
C PHE A 77 -3.90 -1.04 4.00
N PHE A 78 -3.55 -2.32 4.09
CA PHE A 78 -4.08 -3.33 3.17
C PHE A 78 -4.73 -4.53 3.86
N PHE A 79 -4.03 -5.16 4.80
CA PHE A 79 -4.42 -6.50 5.29
C PHE A 79 -5.24 -6.51 6.57
N CYS A 80 -5.36 -5.39 7.28
CA CYS A 80 -6.30 -5.27 8.39
C CYS A 80 -7.72 -5.61 7.88
N PRO A 81 -8.51 -6.48 8.55
CA PRO A 81 -9.84 -6.90 8.10
C PRO A 81 -10.76 -5.76 7.64
N ILE A 82 -10.76 -4.63 8.37
CA ILE A 82 -11.54 -3.44 8.01
C ILE A 82 -11.04 -2.83 6.68
N LYS A 83 -9.73 -2.77 6.48
CA LYS A 83 -9.08 -2.20 5.29
C LYS A 83 -9.15 -3.16 4.11
N SER A 84 -8.97 -4.46 4.34
CA SER A 84 -9.10 -5.48 3.31
C SER A 84 -10.51 -5.52 2.76
N PHE A 85 -11.53 -5.36 3.61
CA PHE A 85 -12.92 -5.26 3.17
C PHE A 85 -13.13 -4.05 2.24
N PHE A 86 -12.62 -2.87 2.62
CA PHE A 86 -12.66 -1.68 1.77
C PHE A 86 -11.99 -1.94 0.40
N TRP A 87 -10.79 -2.53 0.39
CA TRP A 87 -10.09 -2.85 -0.85
C TRP A 87 -10.83 -3.87 -1.71
N THR A 88 -11.44 -4.89 -1.11
CA THR A 88 -12.26 -5.86 -1.83
C THR A 88 -13.44 -5.19 -2.53
N GLN A 89 -14.18 -4.32 -1.82
CA GLN A 89 -15.27 -3.57 -2.44
C GLN A 89 -14.79 -2.68 -3.60
N LEU A 90 -13.66 -2.00 -3.41
CA LEU A 90 -13.08 -1.15 -4.44
C LEU A 90 -12.62 -1.95 -5.67
N ILE A 91 -12.01 -3.13 -5.47
CA ILE A 91 -11.66 -4.06 -6.55
C ILE A 91 -12.92 -4.50 -7.29
N ASP A 92 -13.94 -4.93 -6.55
CA ASP A 92 -15.21 -5.39 -7.11
C ASP A 92 -15.97 -4.29 -7.83
N GLU A 93 -15.74 -3.02 -7.50
CA GLU A 93 -16.40 -1.90 -8.18
C GLU A 93 -15.62 -1.45 -9.43
N PHE A 94 -14.31 -1.26 -9.33
CA PHE A 94 -13.53 -0.55 -10.34
C PHE A 94 -12.51 -1.40 -11.11
N PHE A 95 -12.02 -2.50 -10.55
CA PHE A 95 -10.92 -3.29 -11.12
C PHE A 95 -11.35 -4.65 -11.69
N TRP A 96 -10.49 -5.27 -12.49
CA TRP A 96 -10.76 -6.62 -13.01
C TRP A 96 -10.84 -7.64 -11.87
N SER A 97 -11.65 -8.69 -12.07
CA SER A 97 -11.91 -9.73 -11.07
C SER A 97 -10.68 -10.55 -10.66
N GLY A 98 -9.57 -10.45 -11.40
CA GLY A 98 -8.30 -11.09 -11.05
C GLY A 98 -7.36 -10.22 -10.22
N THR A 99 -7.69 -8.95 -9.99
CA THR A 99 -6.84 -8.02 -9.22
C THR A 99 -6.89 -8.38 -7.74
N THR A 100 -5.71 -8.55 -7.13
CA THR A 100 -5.56 -8.83 -5.70
C THR A 100 -5.09 -7.59 -4.93
N ILE A 101 -5.25 -7.62 -3.61
CA ILE A 101 -4.71 -6.59 -2.72
C ILE A 101 -3.18 -6.50 -2.84
N GLN A 102 -2.50 -7.62 -3.11
CA GLN A 102 -1.06 -7.67 -3.33
C GLN A 102 -0.66 -6.92 -4.61
N ASP A 103 -1.47 -7.01 -5.67
CA ASP A 103 -1.24 -6.25 -6.90
C ASP A 103 -1.38 -4.74 -6.64
N ILE A 104 -2.38 -4.34 -5.85
CA ILE A 104 -2.58 -2.96 -5.40
C ILE A 104 -1.38 -2.47 -4.59
N GLN A 105 -0.95 -3.23 -3.59
CA GLN A 105 0.22 -2.90 -2.79
C GLN A 105 1.46 -2.76 -3.67
N ALA A 106 1.67 -3.68 -4.61
CA ALA A 106 2.82 -3.65 -5.53
C ALA A 106 2.77 -2.42 -6.45
N ALA A 107 1.61 -2.09 -7.02
CA ALA A 107 1.45 -0.92 -7.87
C ALA A 107 1.74 0.38 -7.10
N LEU A 108 1.20 0.53 -5.87
CA LEU A 108 1.43 1.71 -5.04
C LEU A 108 2.88 1.84 -4.57
N THR A 109 3.53 0.73 -4.20
CA THR A 109 4.93 0.74 -3.70
C THR A 109 5.99 0.82 -4.80
N THR A 110 5.61 0.61 -6.07
CA THR A 110 6.53 0.73 -7.22
C THR A 110 6.16 1.87 -8.18
N LEU A 111 5.04 2.55 -7.94
CA LEU A 111 4.41 3.51 -8.85
C LEU A 111 4.17 2.95 -10.26
N ASN A 112 4.00 1.63 -10.38
CA ASN A 112 3.69 0.94 -11.63
C ASN A 112 2.22 0.51 -11.65
N PHE A 113 1.37 1.39 -12.17
CA PHE A 113 -0.08 1.21 -12.23
C PHE A 113 -0.56 0.41 -13.44
N GLU A 114 0.31 0.16 -14.43
CA GLU A 114 -0.01 -0.66 -15.62
C GLU A 114 -0.34 -2.11 -15.24
N ARG A 115 0.11 -2.54 -14.06
CA ARG A 115 -0.21 -3.86 -13.51
C ARG A 115 -1.68 -4.03 -13.12
N ILE A 116 -2.42 -2.94 -13.00
CA ILE A 116 -3.81 -2.94 -12.58
C ILE A 116 -4.67 -2.50 -13.74
N SER A 117 -5.52 -3.41 -14.19
CA SER A 117 -6.50 -3.11 -15.22
C SER A 117 -7.81 -2.66 -14.56
N VAL A 118 -8.49 -1.70 -15.18
CA VAL A 118 -9.85 -1.27 -14.78
C VAL A 118 -10.92 -2.01 -15.57
N LYS A 119 -12.11 -2.13 -14.98
CA LYS A 119 -13.28 -2.71 -15.66
C LYS A 119 -13.63 -1.95 -16.93
N PRO A 120 -14.24 -2.62 -17.92
CA PRO A 120 -14.90 -1.94 -19.04
C PRO A 120 -15.85 -0.88 -18.47
N PHE A 121 -15.82 0.34 -19.02
CA PHE A 121 -16.63 1.50 -18.61
C PHE A 121 -16.24 2.22 -17.32
N CYS A 122 -15.14 1.85 -16.64
CA CYS A 122 -14.60 2.67 -15.57
C CYS A 122 -14.05 4.00 -16.12
N PRO A 123 -14.56 5.17 -15.68
CA PRO A 123 -14.14 6.46 -16.23
C PRO A 123 -12.80 6.94 -15.68
N TYR A 124 -12.28 6.28 -14.63
CA TYR A 124 -11.07 6.67 -13.94
C TYR A 124 -9.90 5.74 -14.26
N ALA A 125 -8.71 6.32 -14.41
CA ALA A 125 -7.48 5.56 -14.53
C ALA A 125 -7.15 4.84 -13.21
N PRO A 126 -6.47 3.67 -13.23
CA PRO A 126 -6.11 2.93 -12.02
C PRO A 126 -5.35 3.80 -11.01
N THR A 127 -4.41 4.61 -11.50
CA THR A 127 -3.61 5.53 -10.68
C THR A 127 -4.47 6.49 -9.86
N VAL A 128 -5.54 7.04 -10.46
CA VAL A 128 -6.42 8.01 -9.79
C VAL A 128 -7.21 7.31 -8.67
N ILE A 129 -7.81 6.16 -8.97
CA ILE A 129 -8.57 5.36 -8.00
C ILE A 129 -7.70 5.02 -6.80
N LEU A 130 -6.49 4.49 -7.03
CA LEU A 130 -5.62 4.03 -5.96
C LEU A 130 -5.07 5.16 -5.09
N ILE A 131 -4.72 6.30 -5.70
CA ILE A 131 -4.22 7.46 -4.95
C ILE A 131 -5.34 8.10 -4.13
N ILE A 132 -6.56 8.19 -4.65
CA ILE A 132 -7.69 8.65 -3.85
C ILE A 132 -7.93 7.65 -2.70
N ALA A 133 -8.05 6.36 -3.02
CA ALA A 133 -8.33 5.31 -2.05
C ALA A 133 -7.34 5.31 -0.88
N ILE A 134 -6.03 5.33 -1.15
CA ILE A 134 -5.01 5.31 -0.08
C ILE A 134 -5.04 6.57 0.78
N SER A 135 -5.55 7.70 0.25
CA SER A 135 -5.63 8.97 0.96
C SER A 135 -6.84 9.09 1.89
N GLU A 136 -7.85 8.25 1.65
CA GLU A 136 -9.08 8.16 2.45
C GLU A 136 -8.97 7.08 3.55
N LEU A 137 -7.86 6.34 3.63
CA LEU A 137 -7.60 5.32 4.66
C LEU A 137 -7.06 5.93 5.95
#